data_AF-A0A373NV71-F1
#
_entry.id   AF-A0A373NV71-F1
#
_cell.length_a   1.000
_cell.length_b   1.000
_cell.length_c   1.000
_cell.angle_alpha   90.00
_cell.angle_beta   90.00
_cell.angle_gamma   90.00
#
_symmetry.space_group_name_H-M   'P 1'
#
loop_
_entity.id
_entity.type
_entity.pdbx_description
1 polymer ?
#
loop_
_entity_poly.entity_id
_entity_poly.type
_entity_poly.pdbx_seq_one_letter_code
_entity_poly.pdbx_strand_id
1 'polypeptide(L)'
;MSIKQYFARWKETEAAKLRPMTAKQRAGYILHYYRFWFIGLALLLLVGFYIGDAVIQSHKEILLQGFFTNDEYNLFPAERIEKDYAATQTLTRQQRVVFDDALYIDLGGEASEYTAASNGKLTAYMMMHELDFVVTSDEVLEYYKDTFPMEDLEALLPADLREALADQLFFNTDADSKTTAIALDMTQSRFVAGTGADADPNVQHTYYFFVPAGAPHPEQIVQFLRYSFGL
;
A
#
# COMPACT_ATOMS: atom_id res chain seq x y z
N MET A 1 -36.72 -36.91 8.82
CA MET A 1 -36.05 -37.57 7.68
C MET A 1 -34.65 -37.03 7.57
N SER A 2 -33.64 -37.89 7.55
CA SER A 2 -32.24 -37.46 7.47
C SER A 2 -31.91 -37.02 6.04
N ILE A 3 -31.11 -35.95 5.89
CA ILE A 3 -30.61 -35.42 4.60
C ILE A 3 -30.01 -36.55 3.74
N LYS A 4 -29.37 -37.54 4.37
CA LYS A 4 -28.80 -38.71 3.70
C LYS A 4 -29.85 -39.57 2.95
N GLN A 5 -31.05 -39.70 3.51
CA GLN A 5 -32.15 -40.47 2.90
C GLN A 5 -32.80 -39.73 1.72
N TYR A 6 -32.83 -38.39 1.78
CA TYR A 6 -33.28 -37.55 0.67
C TYR A 6 -32.33 -37.67 -0.53
N PHE A 7 -31.01 -37.57 -0.29
CA PHE A 7 -29.99 -37.75 -1.32
C PHE A 7 -29.99 -39.15 -1.92
N ALA A 8 -30.18 -40.20 -1.10
CA ALA A 8 -30.21 -41.58 -1.58
C ALA A 8 -31.40 -41.82 -2.54
N ARG A 9 -32.61 -41.38 -2.16
CA ARG A 9 -33.80 -41.49 -3.02
C ARG A 9 -33.67 -40.65 -4.27
N TRP A 10 -33.18 -39.41 -4.15
CA TRP A 10 -32.95 -38.53 -5.29
C TRP A 10 -32.01 -39.19 -6.32
N LYS A 11 -30.87 -39.73 -5.85
CA LYS A 11 -29.89 -40.43 -6.68
C LYS A 11 -30.46 -41.65 -7.42
N GLU A 12 -31.26 -42.48 -6.74
CA GLU A 12 -31.91 -43.65 -7.36
C GLU A 12 -32.93 -43.24 -8.43
N THR A 13 -33.71 -42.19 -8.16
CA THR A 13 -34.77 -41.72 -9.07
C THR A 13 -34.19 -41.06 -10.32
N GLU A 14 -33.05 -40.38 -10.17
CA GLU A 14 -32.37 -39.69 -11.28
C GLU A 14 -31.50 -40.64 -12.11
N ALA A 15 -30.87 -41.63 -11.47
CA ALA A 15 -30.17 -42.72 -12.15
C ALA A 15 -31.13 -43.56 -13.02
N ALA A 16 -32.38 -43.75 -12.59
CA ALA A 16 -33.41 -44.41 -13.38
C ALA A 16 -33.79 -43.61 -14.65
N LYS A 17 -33.79 -42.27 -14.60
CA LYS A 17 -34.06 -41.38 -15.76
C LYS A 17 -32.91 -41.32 -16.75
N LEU A 18 -31.67 -41.47 -16.27
CA LEU A 18 -30.45 -41.41 -17.10
C LEU A 18 -30.13 -42.76 -17.77
N ARG A 19 -30.56 -43.89 -17.19
CA ARG A 19 -30.28 -45.26 -17.68
C ARG A 19 -30.61 -45.51 -19.17
N PRO A 20 -31.75 -45.08 -19.73
CA PRO A 20 -32.08 -45.35 -21.13
C PRO A 20 -31.47 -44.35 -22.15
N MET A 21 -30.79 -43.30 -21.69
CA MET A 21 -30.30 -42.22 -22.58
C MET A 21 -28.92 -42.52 -23.18
N THR A 22 -28.70 -42.11 -24.44
CA THR A 22 -27.37 -42.11 -25.07
C THR A 22 -26.45 -41.04 -24.47
N ALA A 23 -25.12 -41.20 -24.55
CA ALA A 23 -24.15 -40.28 -23.93
C ALA A 23 -24.34 -38.81 -24.33
N LYS A 24 -24.71 -38.53 -25.59
CA LYS A 24 -25.03 -37.17 -26.07
C LYS A 24 -26.31 -36.59 -25.43
N GLN A 25 -27.35 -37.40 -25.26
CA GLN A 25 -28.60 -36.97 -24.62
C GLN A 25 -28.43 -36.73 -23.12
N ARG A 26 -27.59 -37.54 -22.44
CA ARG A 26 -27.21 -37.33 -21.04
C ARG A 26 -26.47 -36.01 -20.85
N ALA A 27 -25.48 -35.72 -21.71
CA ALA A 27 -24.75 -34.46 -21.65
C ALA A 27 -25.66 -33.25 -21.87
N GLY A 28 -26.56 -33.31 -22.87
CA GLY A 28 -27.54 -32.24 -23.13
C GLY A 28 -28.54 -32.04 -21.98
N TYR A 29 -29.02 -33.12 -21.36
CA TYR A 29 -29.92 -33.06 -20.21
C TYR A 29 -29.23 -32.44 -18.98
N ILE A 30 -28.00 -32.86 -18.69
CA ILE A 30 -27.19 -32.32 -17.58
C ILE A 30 -26.93 -30.84 -17.81
N LEU A 31 -26.54 -30.43 -19.03
CA LEU A 31 -26.32 -29.02 -19.34
C LEU A 31 -27.61 -28.20 -19.17
N HIS A 32 -28.75 -28.69 -19.66
CA HIS A 32 -30.00 -27.94 -19.60
C HIS A 32 -30.56 -27.84 -18.17
N TYR A 33 -30.56 -28.93 -17.42
CA TYR A 33 -31.12 -28.98 -16.07
C TYR A 33 -30.20 -28.32 -15.02
N TYR A 34 -28.89 -28.49 -15.15
CA TYR A 34 -27.91 -27.95 -14.20
C TYR A 34 -27.23 -26.65 -14.67
N ARG A 35 -27.66 -26.01 -15.77
CA ARG A 35 -27.04 -24.76 -16.26
C ARG A 35 -26.88 -23.69 -15.17
N PHE A 36 -27.90 -23.49 -14.35
CA PHE A 36 -27.87 -22.49 -13.27
C PHE A 36 -26.99 -22.94 -12.10
N TRP A 37 -26.88 -24.25 -11.86
CA TRP A 37 -25.94 -24.80 -10.88
C TRP A 37 -24.49 -24.66 -11.34
N PHE A 38 -24.20 -24.83 -12.64
CA PHE A 38 -22.87 -24.57 -13.20
C PHE A 38 -22.51 -23.08 -13.13
N ILE A 39 -23.44 -22.18 -13.42
CA ILE A 39 -23.22 -20.73 -13.24
C ILE A 39 -22.97 -20.40 -11.77
N GLY A 40 -23.77 -20.96 -10.85
CA GLY A 40 -23.58 -20.78 -9.41
C GLY A 40 -22.22 -21.31 -8.92
N LEU A 41 -21.80 -22.48 -9.41
CA LEU A 41 -20.48 -23.05 -9.11
C LEU A 41 -19.35 -22.18 -9.68
N ALA A 42 -19.47 -21.71 -10.92
CA ALA A 42 -18.49 -20.83 -11.53
C ALA A 42 -18.35 -19.51 -10.75
N LEU A 43 -19.48 -18.92 -10.32
CA LEU A 43 -19.48 -17.71 -9.49
C LEU A 43 -18.86 -17.97 -8.11
N LEU A 44 -19.17 -19.12 -7.49
CA LEU A 44 -18.56 -19.52 -6.22
C LEU A 44 -17.05 -19.72 -6.36
N LEU A 45 -16.59 -20.34 -7.44
CA LEU A 45 -15.16 -20.51 -7.72
C LEU A 45 -14.47 -19.17 -7.98
N LEU A 46 -15.11 -18.24 -8.69
CA LEU A 46 -14.57 -16.90 -8.93
C LEU A 46 -14.43 -16.12 -7.61
N VAL A 47 -15.48 -16.13 -6.78
CA VAL A 47 -15.45 -15.52 -5.45
C VAL A 47 -14.39 -16.19 -4.57
N GLY A 48 -14.31 -17.53 -4.59
CA GLY A 48 -13.30 -18.29 -3.85
C GLY A 48 -11.88 -17.98 -4.30
N PHE A 49 -11.66 -17.79 -5.60
CA PHE A 49 -10.37 -17.39 -6.15
C PHE A 49 -10.00 -15.96 -5.73
N TYR A 50 -10.94 -15.01 -5.83
CA TYR A 50 -10.72 -13.63 -5.40
C TYR A 50 -10.40 -13.53 -3.90
N ILE A 51 -11.19 -14.20 -3.05
CA ILE A 51 -10.94 -14.24 -1.61
C ILE A 51 -9.62 -14.96 -1.31
N GLY A 52 -9.34 -16.08 -1.99
CA GLY A 52 -8.10 -16.81 -1.82
C GLY A 52 -6.87 -15.97 -2.15
N ASP A 53 -6.91 -15.24 -3.26
CA ASP A 53 -5.84 -14.32 -3.65
C ASP A 53 -5.68 -13.17 -2.63
N ALA A 54 -6.78 -12.55 -2.21
CA ALA A 54 -6.76 -11.49 -1.20
C ALA A 54 -6.17 -11.95 0.14
N VAL A 55 -6.52 -13.16 0.61
CA VAL A 55 -5.98 -13.73 1.86
C VAL A 55 -4.50 -14.08 1.72
N ILE A 56 -4.07 -14.61 0.57
CA ILE A 56 -2.65 -14.87 0.32
C ILE A 56 -1.86 -13.56 0.32
N GLN A 57 -2.41 -12.50 -0.27
CA GLN A 57 -1.78 -11.18 -0.27
C GLN A 57 -1.72 -10.56 1.14
N SER A 58 -2.74 -10.73 1.98
CA SER A 58 -2.74 -10.19 3.35
C SER A 58 -1.77 -10.87 4.30
N HIS A 59 -1.35 -12.11 3.99
CA HIS A 59 -0.33 -12.83 4.77
C HIS A 59 1.10 -12.57 4.31
N LYS A 60 1.29 -11.77 3.26
CA LYS A 60 2.65 -11.37 2.87
C LYS A 60 3.22 -10.39 3.89
N GLU A 61 4.43 -10.67 4.31
CA GLU A 61 5.25 -9.76 5.10
C GLU A 61 5.44 -8.46 4.32
N ILE A 62 5.17 -7.33 4.97
CA ILE A 62 5.37 -6.01 4.39
C ILE A 62 6.83 -5.65 4.67
N LEU A 63 7.64 -5.59 3.62
CA LEU A 63 9.06 -5.26 3.73
C LEU A 63 9.28 -3.76 3.91
N LEU A 64 8.44 -2.96 3.27
CA LEU A 64 8.50 -1.50 3.34
C LEU A 64 7.11 -0.94 3.06
N GLN A 65 6.66 -0.03 3.93
CA GLN A 65 5.38 0.65 3.85
C GLN A 65 5.56 2.16 3.85
N GLY A 66 5.11 2.82 2.79
CA GLY A 66 5.26 4.26 2.61
C GLY A 66 3.96 4.93 2.15
N PHE A 67 3.65 6.09 2.71
CA PHE A 67 2.52 6.90 2.26
C PHE A 67 3.01 8.17 1.55
N PHE A 68 2.36 8.51 0.45
CA PHE A 68 2.55 9.75 -0.28
C PHE A 68 1.27 10.55 -0.09
N THR A 69 1.35 11.72 0.52
CA THR A 69 0.16 12.53 0.81
C THR A 69 0.29 13.93 0.21
N ASN A 70 -0.85 14.50 -0.17
CA ASN A 70 -0.92 15.86 -0.72
C ASN A 70 0.02 16.08 -1.92
N ASP A 71 0.22 15.03 -2.72
CA ASP A 71 0.96 15.08 -3.99
C ASP A 71 0.07 15.64 -5.11
N GLU A 72 -0.24 16.94 -5.02
CA GLU A 72 -1.14 17.63 -5.97
C GLU A 72 -0.62 17.62 -7.42
N TYR A 73 0.69 17.47 -7.59
CA TYR A 73 1.36 17.47 -8.89
C TYR A 73 1.64 16.06 -9.41
N ASN A 74 1.26 15.01 -8.66
CA ASN A 74 1.47 13.61 -9.01
C ASN A 74 2.95 13.30 -9.33
N LEU A 75 3.86 13.85 -8.53
CA LEU A 75 5.32 13.65 -8.62
C LEU A 75 5.73 12.28 -8.06
N PHE A 76 4.93 11.74 -7.16
CA PHE A 76 5.16 10.49 -6.46
C PHE A 76 4.07 9.44 -6.72
N PRO A 77 3.86 9.01 -7.97
CA PRO A 77 2.85 7.99 -8.29
C PRO A 77 3.21 6.66 -7.63
N ALA A 78 2.50 6.29 -6.55
CA ALA A 78 2.88 5.22 -5.64
C ALA A 78 2.98 3.88 -6.36
N GLU A 79 2.01 3.55 -7.24
CA GLU A 79 2.01 2.28 -7.99
C GLU A 79 3.25 2.14 -8.88
N ARG A 80 3.72 3.24 -9.48
CA ARG A 80 4.89 3.24 -10.36
C ARG A 80 6.17 3.11 -9.52
N ILE A 81 6.27 3.87 -8.43
CA ILE A 81 7.43 3.82 -7.53
C ILE A 81 7.54 2.44 -6.87
N GLU A 82 6.41 1.86 -6.45
CA GLU A 82 6.37 0.52 -5.84
C GLU A 82 6.91 -0.53 -6.81
N LYS A 83 6.44 -0.53 -8.06
CA LYS A 83 6.88 -1.47 -9.09
C LYS A 83 8.36 -1.32 -9.42
N ASP A 84 8.83 -0.09 -9.60
CA ASP A 84 10.24 0.19 -9.93
C ASP A 84 11.17 -0.16 -8.77
N TYR A 85 10.83 0.26 -7.54
CA TYR A 85 11.59 -0.07 -6.34
C TYR A 85 11.60 -1.58 -6.09
N ALA A 86 10.45 -2.24 -6.14
CA ALA A 86 10.36 -3.69 -5.95
C ALA A 86 11.21 -4.48 -6.97
N ALA A 87 11.40 -3.96 -8.19
CA ALA A 87 12.26 -4.58 -9.20
C ALA A 87 13.76 -4.49 -8.86
N THR A 88 14.17 -3.53 -8.02
CA THR A 88 15.54 -3.43 -7.51
C THR A 88 15.81 -4.36 -6.33
N GLN A 89 14.76 -4.85 -5.67
CA GLN A 89 14.85 -5.66 -4.46
C GLN A 89 14.79 -7.16 -4.76
N THR A 90 15.51 -7.97 -3.96
CA THR A 90 15.39 -9.44 -4.02
C THR A 90 14.24 -9.89 -3.12
N LEU A 91 13.00 -9.66 -3.57
CA LEU A 91 11.81 -10.02 -2.79
C LEU A 91 11.57 -11.54 -2.81
N THR A 92 11.31 -12.11 -1.64
CA THR A 92 10.77 -13.48 -1.56
C THR A 92 9.29 -13.48 -1.99
N ARG A 93 8.74 -14.65 -2.36
CA ARG A 93 7.32 -14.77 -2.72
C ARG A 93 6.35 -14.36 -1.59
N GLN A 94 6.84 -14.30 -0.35
CA GLN A 94 6.08 -13.95 0.84
C GLN A 94 6.24 -12.48 1.24
N GLN A 95 7.08 -11.71 0.54
CA GLN A 95 7.32 -10.30 0.86
C GLN A 95 6.69 -9.39 -0.20
N ARG A 96 6.34 -8.19 0.22
CA ARG A 96 5.90 -7.11 -0.67
C ARG A 96 6.31 -5.74 -0.14
N VAL A 97 6.44 -4.80 -1.05
CA VAL A 97 6.46 -3.36 -0.75
C VAL A 97 5.03 -2.85 -0.90
N VAL A 98 4.62 -1.90 -0.07
CA VAL A 98 3.27 -1.32 -0.13
C VAL A 98 3.39 0.20 -0.09
N PHE A 99 3.04 0.84 -1.19
CA PHE A 99 2.95 2.30 -1.27
C PHE A 99 1.52 2.76 -1.53
N ASP A 100 1.15 3.89 -0.93
CA ASP A 100 -0.19 4.47 -1.08
C ASP A 100 -0.10 5.98 -1.28
N ASP A 101 -0.63 6.48 -2.40
CA ASP A 101 -0.76 7.90 -2.75
C ASP A 101 -2.21 8.40 -2.69
N ALA A 102 -3.16 7.56 -2.29
CA ALA A 102 -4.59 7.89 -2.25
C ALA A 102 -4.99 8.65 -0.98
N LEU A 103 -4.05 9.34 -0.33
CA LEU A 103 -4.25 10.02 0.95
C LEU A 103 -4.15 11.54 0.78
N TYR A 104 -5.19 12.23 1.22
CA TYR A 104 -5.21 13.69 1.25
C TYR A 104 -5.54 14.19 2.65
N ILE A 105 -4.61 14.98 3.20
CA ILE A 105 -4.71 15.60 4.52
C ILE A 105 -5.25 17.01 4.33
N ASP A 106 -6.47 17.24 4.79
CA ASP A 106 -7.09 18.57 4.77
C ASP A 106 -6.85 19.29 6.09
N LEU A 107 -6.15 20.42 6.02
CA LEU A 107 -5.83 21.30 7.15
C LEU A 107 -6.79 22.50 7.25
N GLY A 108 -7.66 22.72 6.25
CA GLY A 108 -8.53 23.89 6.11
C GLY A 108 -9.83 23.85 6.91
N GLY A 109 -10.08 22.77 7.66
CA GLY A 109 -11.19 22.67 8.61
C GLY A 109 -12.54 22.25 8.00
N GLU A 110 -12.63 22.04 6.69
CA GLU A 110 -13.80 21.42 6.04
C GLU A 110 -13.56 19.93 5.78
N ALA A 111 -13.21 19.20 6.85
CA ALA A 111 -12.92 17.78 6.76
C ALA A 111 -14.12 17.00 6.19
N SER A 112 -14.00 16.59 4.93
CA SER A 112 -14.87 15.60 4.30
C SER A 112 -14.70 14.23 4.96
N GLU A 113 -15.65 13.32 4.76
CA GLU A 113 -15.52 11.93 5.22
C GLU A 113 -14.25 11.26 4.69
N TYR A 114 -13.85 11.60 3.46
CA TYR A 114 -12.63 11.09 2.82
C TYR A 114 -11.35 11.62 3.47
N THR A 115 -11.27 12.92 3.76
CA THR A 115 -10.08 13.52 4.37
C THR A 115 -9.95 13.15 5.84
N ALA A 116 -11.08 13.01 6.55
CA ALA A 116 -11.11 12.42 7.89
C ALA A 116 -10.63 10.95 7.89
N ALA A 117 -11.06 10.15 6.90
CA ALA A 117 -10.59 8.78 6.75
C ALA A 117 -9.09 8.69 6.40
N SER A 118 -8.59 9.61 5.57
CA SER A 118 -7.17 9.71 5.22
C SER A 118 -6.31 10.02 6.45
N ASN A 119 -6.68 11.05 7.22
CA ASN A 119 -6.03 11.41 8.47
C ASN A 119 -6.07 10.25 9.48
N GLY A 120 -7.23 9.58 9.58
CA GLY A 120 -7.43 8.43 10.45
C GLY A 120 -6.52 7.25 10.07
N LYS A 121 -6.36 6.96 8.77
CA LYS A 121 -5.47 5.90 8.28
C LYS A 121 -4.01 6.22 8.59
N LEU A 122 -3.53 7.41 8.23
CA LEU A 122 -2.16 7.83 8.52
C LEU A 122 -1.87 7.75 10.02
N THR A 123 -2.74 8.29 10.85
CA THR A 123 -2.63 8.24 12.32
C THR A 123 -2.59 6.81 12.85
N ALA A 124 -3.48 5.94 12.37
CA ALA A 124 -3.54 4.54 12.81
C ALA A 124 -2.25 3.79 12.48
N TYR A 125 -1.73 3.92 11.26
CA TYR A 125 -0.52 3.24 10.82
C TYR A 125 0.74 3.73 11.56
N MET A 126 0.83 5.03 11.86
CA MET A 126 1.90 5.56 12.71
C MET A 126 1.80 5.02 14.15
N MET A 127 0.61 5.01 14.74
CA MET A 127 0.38 4.53 16.12
C MET A 127 0.56 3.01 16.27
N MET A 128 0.33 2.24 15.21
CA MET A 128 0.54 0.79 15.18
C MET A 128 1.98 0.40 14.85
N HIS A 129 2.86 1.37 14.56
CA HIS A 129 4.22 1.13 14.09
C HIS A 129 4.26 0.24 12.84
N GLU A 130 3.30 0.45 11.93
CA GLU A 130 3.19 -0.25 10.64
C GLU A 130 3.63 0.64 9.45
N LEU A 131 3.95 1.91 9.71
CA LEU A 131 4.38 2.86 8.69
C LEU A 131 5.89 3.10 8.77
N ASP A 132 6.60 2.89 7.66
CA ASP A 132 8.03 3.13 7.59
C ASP A 132 8.37 4.58 7.25
N PHE A 133 7.64 5.19 6.31
CA PHE A 133 7.88 6.58 5.95
C PHE A 133 6.64 7.28 5.39
N VAL A 134 6.71 8.61 5.34
CA VAL A 134 5.75 9.46 4.67
C VAL A 134 6.47 10.47 3.81
N VAL A 135 6.01 10.66 2.57
CA VAL A 135 6.37 11.80 1.73
C VAL A 135 5.16 12.72 1.65
N THR A 136 5.33 13.99 2.01
CA THR A 136 4.22 14.93 2.11
C THR A 136 4.63 16.36 1.77
N SER A 137 3.66 17.26 1.62
CA SER A 137 3.92 18.69 1.43
C SER A 137 4.45 19.34 2.71
N ASP A 138 5.13 20.46 2.53
CA ASP A 138 5.60 21.34 3.60
C ASP A 138 4.51 21.71 4.63
N GLU A 139 3.30 22.04 4.17
CA GLU A 139 2.17 22.37 5.05
C GLU A 139 1.78 21.20 5.97
N VAL A 140 1.74 19.98 5.45
CA VAL A 140 1.34 18.79 6.20
C VAL A 140 2.47 18.35 7.14
N LEU A 141 3.73 18.46 6.72
CA LEU A 141 4.87 18.25 7.61
C LEU A 141 4.82 19.21 8.80
N GLU A 142 4.58 20.50 8.55
CA GLU A 142 4.49 21.53 9.58
C GLU A 142 3.36 21.23 10.58
N TYR A 143 2.23 20.68 10.12
CA TYR A 143 1.14 20.26 10.98
C TYR A 143 1.50 19.05 11.85
N TYR A 144 2.20 18.05 11.30
CA TYR A 144 2.46 16.79 12.00
C TYR A 144 3.71 16.79 12.87
N LYS A 145 4.72 17.63 12.60
CA LYS A 145 5.98 17.63 13.35
C LYS A 145 5.83 17.88 14.85
N ASP A 146 4.76 18.59 15.25
CA ASP A 146 4.46 18.90 16.65
C ASP A 146 3.45 17.90 17.27
N THR A 147 2.78 17.11 16.42
CA THR A 147 1.71 16.18 16.85
C THR A 147 2.22 14.75 17.00
N PHE A 148 3.13 14.32 16.12
CA PHE A 148 3.67 12.96 16.12
C PHE A 148 5.18 12.97 16.31
N PRO A 149 5.72 12.07 17.15
CA PRO A 149 7.16 11.90 17.25
C PRO A 149 7.70 11.35 15.93
N MET A 150 8.77 11.97 15.44
CA MET A 150 9.52 11.57 14.24
C MET A 150 10.88 11.00 14.65
N GLU A 151 11.41 10.07 13.86
CA GLU A 151 12.78 9.60 14.03
C GLU A 151 13.80 10.69 13.67
N ASP A 152 14.95 10.64 14.34
CA ASP A 152 16.10 11.46 13.98
C ASP A 152 16.84 10.83 12.80
N LEU A 153 16.74 11.45 11.63
CA LEU A 153 17.37 10.96 10.41
C LEU A 153 18.90 10.92 10.51
N GLU A 154 19.53 11.80 11.31
CA GLU A 154 20.97 11.70 11.52
C GLU A 154 21.36 10.41 12.26
N ALA A 155 20.50 9.95 13.18
CA ALA A 155 20.72 8.69 13.89
C ALA A 155 20.40 7.47 13.03
N LEU A 156 19.38 7.57 12.17
CA LEU A 156 18.95 6.51 11.26
C LEU A 156 19.95 6.29 10.10
N LEU A 157 20.48 7.38 9.54
CA LEU A 157 21.28 7.32 8.33
C LEU A 157 22.72 6.86 8.60
N PRO A 158 23.25 5.92 7.79
CA PRO A 158 24.67 5.60 7.81
C PRO A 158 25.50 6.82 7.37
N ALA A 159 26.77 6.84 7.78
CA ALA A 159 27.64 8.01 7.61
C ALA A 159 27.77 8.49 6.16
N ASP A 160 27.82 7.57 5.20
CA ASP A 160 27.92 7.88 3.77
C ASP A 160 26.66 8.58 3.24
N LEU A 161 25.47 8.12 3.64
CA LEU A 161 24.22 8.79 3.28
C LEU A 161 24.07 10.13 3.99
N ARG A 162 24.49 10.22 5.25
CA ARG A 162 24.41 11.47 6.00
C ARG A 162 25.26 12.57 5.37
N GLU A 163 26.45 12.22 4.89
CA GLU A 163 27.32 13.15 4.16
C GLU A 163 26.73 13.52 2.80
N ALA A 164 26.21 12.53 2.05
CA ALA A 164 25.61 12.76 0.73
C ALA A 164 24.31 13.58 0.78
N LEU A 165 23.54 13.45 1.86
CA LEU A 165 22.22 14.05 2.02
C LEU A 165 22.19 15.25 2.98
N ALA A 166 23.36 15.71 3.44
CA ALA A 166 23.46 16.76 4.48
C ALA A 166 22.69 18.04 4.11
N ASP A 167 22.78 18.46 2.84
CA ASP A 167 22.12 19.67 2.34
C ASP A 167 20.59 19.52 2.19
N GLN A 168 20.07 18.29 2.24
CA GLN A 168 18.64 17.98 2.14
C GLN A 168 18.00 17.75 3.51
N LEU A 169 18.77 17.66 4.59
CA LEU A 169 18.22 17.42 5.93
C LEU A 169 17.46 18.66 6.43
N PHE A 170 16.21 18.43 6.85
CA PHE A 170 15.36 19.42 7.48
C PHE A 170 15.37 19.24 9.00
N PHE A 171 15.81 20.28 9.70
CA PHE A 171 15.96 20.27 11.14
C PHE A 171 14.79 20.97 11.83
N ASN A 172 14.27 20.36 12.88
CA ASN A 172 13.35 20.99 13.81
C ASN A 172 14.03 21.17 15.18
N THR A 173 13.69 22.24 15.87
CA THR A 173 14.14 22.46 17.25
C THR A 173 12.95 22.35 18.16
N ASP A 174 12.99 21.38 19.07
CA ASP A 174 11.90 21.13 20.00
C ASP A 174 11.84 22.18 21.12
N ALA A 175 10.81 22.07 21.97
CA ALA A 175 10.63 22.95 23.13
C ALA A 175 11.80 22.88 24.14
N ASP A 176 12.58 21.79 24.13
CA ASP A 176 13.74 21.57 24.98
C ASP A 176 15.05 22.11 24.35
N SER A 177 14.95 22.87 23.24
CA SER A 177 16.08 23.41 22.46
C SER A 177 17.00 22.34 21.87
N LYS A 178 16.51 21.10 21.73
CA LYS A 178 17.21 20.04 21.01
C LYS A 178 16.86 20.13 19.54
N THR A 179 17.88 20.26 18.71
CA THR A 179 17.74 20.24 17.25
C THR A 179 17.93 18.81 16.74
N THR A 180 16.98 18.31 15.95
CA THR A 180 17.01 16.98 15.32
C THR A 180 16.63 17.06 13.85
N ALA A 181 17.21 16.18 13.01
CA ALA A 181 16.83 16.10 11.61
C ALA A 181 15.56 15.26 11.47
N ILE A 182 14.42 15.91 11.28
CA ILE A 182 13.11 15.24 11.32
C ILE A 182 12.62 14.82 9.93
N ALA A 183 13.14 15.45 8.87
CA ALA A 183 12.71 15.20 7.51
C ALA A 183 13.84 15.43 6.50
N LEU A 184 13.60 15.02 5.26
CA LEU A 184 14.52 15.12 4.14
C LEU A 184 13.81 15.76 2.94
N ASP A 185 14.38 16.81 2.37
CA ASP A 185 13.89 17.47 1.16
C ASP A 185 14.02 16.54 -0.06
N MET A 186 12.90 16.26 -0.72
CA MET A 186 12.81 15.35 -1.86
C MET A 186 13.04 16.04 -3.21
N THR A 187 13.32 17.34 -3.25
CA THR A 187 13.53 18.11 -4.49
C THR A 187 14.69 17.59 -5.31
N GLN A 188 15.77 17.13 -4.66
CA GLN A 188 16.93 16.52 -5.33
C GLN A 188 16.77 15.02 -5.58
N SER A 189 15.63 14.43 -5.20
CA SER A 189 15.35 13.03 -5.50
C SER A 189 15.10 12.82 -6.99
N ARG A 190 15.28 11.60 -7.46
CA ARG A 190 14.99 11.18 -8.84
C ARG A 190 13.54 11.36 -9.27
N PHE A 191 12.62 11.60 -8.32
CA PHE A 191 11.21 11.81 -8.58
C PHE A 191 10.91 13.25 -9.00
N VAL A 192 11.73 14.21 -8.54
CA VAL A 192 11.52 15.64 -8.75
C VAL A 192 12.62 16.24 -9.63
N ALA A 193 13.89 15.97 -9.31
CA ALA A 193 15.04 16.57 -9.97
C ALA A 193 15.08 16.24 -11.48
N GLY A 194 15.19 17.28 -12.30
CA GLY A 194 15.30 17.12 -13.76
C GLY A 194 14.01 16.66 -14.45
N THR A 195 12.88 16.59 -13.74
CA THR A 195 11.56 16.34 -14.34
C THR A 195 10.92 17.61 -14.89
N GLY A 196 11.45 18.78 -14.52
CA GLY A 196 10.89 20.09 -14.81
C GLY A 196 10.03 20.62 -13.67
N ALA A 197 9.57 19.76 -12.75
CA ALA A 197 8.83 20.17 -11.56
C ALA A 197 9.70 21.00 -10.59
N ASP A 198 11.00 20.71 -10.53
CA ASP A 198 12.02 21.43 -9.75
C ASP A 198 12.21 22.89 -10.20
N ALA A 199 11.78 23.23 -11.41
CA ALA A 199 11.88 24.58 -11.98
C ALA A 199 10.51 25.17 -12.36
N ASP A 200 9.40 24.48 -12.09
CA ASP A 200 8.07 24.92 -12.46
C ASP A 200 7.53 25.90 -11.40
N PRO A 201 7.28 27.18 -11.76
CA PRO A 201 6.73 28.15 -10.81
C PRO A 201 5.31 27.81 -10.34
N ASN A 202 4.63 26.86 -10.98
CA ASN A 202 3.33 26.38 -10.53
C ASN A 202 3.43 25.35 -9.41
N VAL A 203 4.59 24.73 -9.19
CA VAL A 203 4.86 23.82 -8.06
C VAL A 203 5.19 24.68 -6.85
N GLN A 204 4.20 24.86 -5.96
CA GLN A 204 4.31 25.77 -4.82
C GLN A 204 4.81 25.07 -3.56
N HIS A 205 4.68 23.74 -3.49
CA HIS A 205 5.04 22.95 -2.32
C HIS A 205 6.39 22.27 -2.50
N THR A 206 7.20 22.32 -1.44
CA THR A 206 8.35 21.43 -1.30
C THR A 206 7.89 20.14 -0.65
N TYR A 207 8.32 19.01 -1.19
CA TYR A 207 7.97 17.70 -0.64
C TYR A 207 9.06 17.18 0.28
N TYR A 208 8.65 16.67 1.43
CA TYR A 208 9.53 16.17 2.46
C TYR A 208 9.25 14.71 2.78
N PHE A 209 10.31 13.95 2.96
CA PHE A 209 10.31 12.59 3.47
C PHE A 209 10.58 12.60 4.97
N PHE A 210 9.67 12.07 5.79
CA PHE A 210 9.90 11.86 7.22
C PHE A 210 9.63 10.42 7.63
N VAL A 211 10.23 10.02 8.75
CA VAL A 211 10.12 8.68 9.31
C VAL A 211 9.37 8.79 10.64
N PRO A 212 8.19 8.17 10.79
CA PRO A 212 7.49 8.13 12.08
C PRO A 212 8.34 7.40 13.14
N ALA A 213 8.28 7.86 14.40
CA ALA A 213 8.99 7.18 15.49
C ALA A 213 8.51 5.72 15.65
N GLY A 214 9.47 4.80 15.78
CA GLY A 214 9.21 3.38 15.86
C GLY A 214 8.88 2.72 14.52
N ALA A 215 9.25 3.33 13.39
CA ALA A 215 9.18 2.70 12.08
C ALA A 215 9.81 1.29 12.08
N PRO A 216 9.12 0.27 11.57
CA PRO A 216 9.49 -1.13 11.78
C PRO A 216 10.72 -1.59 10.98
N HIS A 217 11.03 -0.96 9.83
CA HIS A 217 12.07 -1.43 8.91
C HIS A 217 13.14 -0.37 8.60
N PRO A 218 13.98 0.04 9.58
CA PRO A 218 14.99 1.09 9.39
C PRO A 218 15.99 0.80 8.27
N GLU A 219 16.40 -0.46 8.09
CA GLU A 219 17.30 -0.84 6.99
C GLU A 219 16.66 -0.65 5.62
N GLN A 220 15.35 -0.91 5.50
CA GLN A 220 14.62 -0.79 4.24
C GLN A 220 14.37 0.68 3.89
N ILE A 221 14.18 1.54 4.90
CA ILE A 221 14.14 3.00 4.73
C ILE A 221 15.45 3.50 4.13
N VAL A 222 16.59 3.06 4.67
CA VAL A 222 17.92 3.43 4.15
C VAL A 222 18.09 2.98 2.69
N GLN A 223 17.65 1.77 2.34
CA GLN A 223 17.69 1.28 0.95
C GLN A 223 16.78 2.09 0.03
N PHE A 224 15.60 2.48 0.50
CA PHE A 224 14.68 3.32 -0.26
C PHE A 224 15.25 4.72 -0.50
N LEU A 225 15.95 5.31 0.48
CA LEU A 225 16.62 6.60 0.31
C LEU A 225 17.77 6.52 -0.69
N ARG A 226 18.59 5.45 -0.66
CA ARG A 226 19.58 5.19 -1.72
C ARG A 226 18.94 5.15 -3.10
N TYR A 227 17.87 4.37 -3.23
CA TYR A 227 17.11 4.29 -4.46
C TYR A 227 16.54 5.64 -4.91
N SER A 228 16.05 6.46 -3.98
CA SER A 228 15.43 7.76 -4.24
C SER A 228 16.42 8.80 -4.73
N PHE A 229 17.66 8.77 -4.25
CA PHE A 229 18.72 9.73 -4.60
C PHE A 229 19.77 9.15 -5.57
N GLY A 230 19.66 7.88 -5.96
CA GLY A 230 20.60 7.24 -6.88
C GLY A 230 21.98 6.99 -6.29
N LEU A 231 22.05 6.70 -4.98
CA LEU A 231 23.27 6.48 -4.19
C LEU A 231 23.59 5.00 -3.97
#